data_AF-A0A1V6IJX5-F1
#
_entry.id   AF-A0A1V6IJX5-F1
#
_cell.length_a   1.000
_cell.length_b   1.000
_cell.length_c   1.000
_cell.angle_alpha   90.00
_cell.angle_beta   90.00
_cell.angle_gamma   90.00
#
_symmetry.space_group_name_H-M   'P 1'
#
loop_
_entity.id
_entity.type
_entity.pdbx_description
1 polymer ?
#
loop_
_entity_poly.entity_id
_entity_poly.type
_entity_poly.pdbx_seq_one_letter_code
_entity_poly.pdbx_strand_id
1 'polypeptide(L)'
;MEFFKYFEDKNTELKRQLNSDVKKEIVAFLNTNGGIIYVGVNDDGTLYTPFLNYDKDEILLKISSWIYEAFFPLPSALVSFNFNDDGVLKIVINEGVKKPYYLREKDQDQAEFTKEVGHQHENVMMMRFLK
;
A
#
# COMPACT_ATOMS: atom_id res chain seq x y z
N MET A 1 13.87 -24.44 -15.43
CA MET A 1 13.02 -23.79 -14.42
C MET A 1 13.15 -22.30 -14.69
N GLU A 2 12.10 -21.66 -15.18
CA GLU A 2 12.12 -20.22 -15.40
C GLU A 2 12.06 -19.52 -14.04
N PHE A 3 13.01 -18.64 -13.77
CA PHE A 3 12.94 -17.76 -12.61
C PHE A 3 12.17 -16.52 -13.04
N PHE A 4 10.93 -16.38 -12.57
CA PHE A 4 10.20 -15.14 -12.75
C PHE A 4 10.87 -14.04 -11.93
N LYS A 5 11.01 -12.85 -12.53
CA LYS A 5 11.63 -11.67 -11.90
C LYS A 5 10.84 -11.18 -10.68
N TYR A 6 9.53 -11.45 -10.65
CA TYR A 6 8.62 -11.09 -9.58
C TYR A 6 8.06 -12.36 -8.94
N PHE A 7 8.05 -12.38 -7.61
CA PHE A 7 7.51 -13.49 -6.83
C PHE A 7 6.83 -12.92 -5.59
N GLU A 8 5.67 -13.46 -5.25
CA GLU A 8 4.89 -13.05 -4.09
C GLU A 8 5.38 -13.77 -2.84
N ASP A 9 5.58 -13.02 -1.76
CA ASP A 9 5.93 -13.57 -0.45
C ASP A 9 5.38 -12.70 0.68
N LYS A 10 5.68 -13.06 1.93
CA LYS A 10 5.19 -12.34 3.12
C LYS A 10 5.56 -10.84 3.18
N ASN A 11 6.53 -10.39 2.39
CA ASN A 11 6.98 -9.00 2.31
C ASN A 11 6.92 -8.45 0.87
N THR A 12 6.33 -9.20 -0.07
CA THR A 12 6.25 -8.84 -1.48
C THR A 12 4.86 -9.16 -2.01
N GLU A 13 4.14 -8.13 -2.44
CA GLU A 13 2.78 -8.22 -2.97
C GLU A 13 2.75 -7.90 -4.47
N LEU A 14 1.98 -8.65 -5.24
CA LEU A 14 1.81 -8.45 -6.68
C LEU A 14 0.39 -7.96 -6.98
N LYS A 15 0.25 -6.85 -7.70
CA LYS A 15 -1.05 -6.35 -8.16
C LYS A 15 -1.00 -5.98 -9.64
N ARG A 16 -2.10 -6.21 -10.36
CA ARG A 16 -2.22 -5.77 -11.76
C ARG A 16 -2.36 -4.26 -11.92
N GLN A 17 -2.99 -3.59 -10.96
CA GLN A 17 -3.41 -2.18 -11.09
C GLN A 17 -3.33 -1.42 -9.77
N LEU A 18 -3.16 -0.10 -9.85
CA LEU A 18 -3.17 0.81 -8.70
C LEU A 18 -4.63 1.13 -8.29
N ASN A 19 -5.21 0.26 -7.45
CA ASN A 19 -6.58 0.35 -6.96
C ASN A 19 -6.66 0.43 -5.41
N SER A 20 -7.87 0.41 -4.84
CA SER A 20 -8.07 0.53 -3.38
C SER A 20 -7.43 -0.59 -2.56
N ASP A 21 -7.22 -1.78 -3.14
CA ASP A 21 -6.61 -2.88 -2.41
C ASP A 21 -5.13 -2.58 -2.12
N VAL A 22 -4.42 -1.90 -3.03
CA VAL A 22 -3.04 -1.40 -2.78
C VAL A 22 -2.97 -0.56 -1.51
N LYS A 23 -3.99 0.24 -1.19
CA LYS A 23 -4.00 1.01 0.06
C LYS A 23 -4.05 0.11 1.30
N LYS A 24 -4.79 -1.00 1.23
CA LYS A 24 -4.87 -1.97 2.34
C LYS A 24 -3.53 -2.65 2.54
N GLU A 25 -2.84 -3.01 1.46
CA GLU A 25 -1.49 -3.59 1.53
C GLU A 25 -0.47 -2.62 2.12
N ILE A 26 -0.53 -1.34 1.74
CA ILE A 26 0.31 -0.30 2.36
C ILE A 26 0.06 -0.24 3.88
N VAL A 27 -1.19 -0.27 4.33
CA VAL A 27 -1.53 -0.32 5.77
C VAL A 27 -0.99 -1.58 6.43
N ALA A 28 -1.14 -2.74 5.80
CA ALA A 28 -0.63 -4.01 6.32
C ALA A 28 0.89 -3.98 6.49
N PHE A 29 1.64 -3.51 5.49
CA PHE A 29 3.10 -3.40 5.55
C PHE A 29 3.59 -2.34 6.54
N LEU A 30 2.90 -1.19 6.64
CA LEU A 30 3.20 -0.19 7.68
C LEU A 30 3.01 -0.77 9.09
N ASN A 31 2.05 -1.65 9.30
CA ASN A 31 1.77 -2.26 10.60
C ASN A 31 2.61 -3.50 10.91
N THR A 32 3.26 -4.09 9.92
CA THR A 32 4.09 -5.30 10.06
C THR A 32 5.56 -4.96 9.81
N ASN A 33 6.29 -5.75 9.02
CA ASN A 33 7.74 -5.62 8.83
C ASN A 33 8.12 -4.86 7.55
N GLY A 34 7.24 -3.96 7.09
CA GLY A 34 7.39 -3.34 5.78
C GLY A 34 7.24 -4.36 4.65
N GLY A 35 7.48 -3.90 3.43
CA GLY A 35 7.37 -4.74 2.24
C GLY A 35 7.46 -3.95 0.94
N ILE A 36 7.26 -4.66 -0.15
CA ILE A 36 7.26 -4.11 -1.51
C ILE A 36 5.94 -4.52 -2.18
N ILE A 37 5.31 -3.57 -2.86
CA ILE A 37 4.18 -3.86 -3.76
C ILE A 37 4.66 -3.60 -5.19
N TYR A 38 4.51 -4.59 -6.06
CA TYR A 38 4.73 -4.44 -7.50
C TYR A 38 3.39 -4.32 -8.21
N VAL A 39 3.14 -3.15 -8.80
CA VAL A 39 1.92 -2.88 -9.56
C VAL A 39 2.22 -2.93 -11.06
N GLY A 40 1.43 -3.72 -11.79
CA GLY A 40 1.67 -4.08 -13.20
C GLY A 40 2.13 -5.52 -13.39
N VAL A 41 1.92 -6.38 -12.38
CA VAL A 41 2.34 -7.79 -12.39
C VAL A 41 1.11 -8.67 -12.13
N ASN A 42 1.04 -9.80 -12.81
CA ASN A 42 0.07 -10.87 -12.55
C ASN A 42 0.47 -11.68 -11.31
N ASP A 43 -0.49 -12.35 -10.69
CA ASP A 43 -0.27 -13.22 -9.52
C ASP A 43 0.72 -14.38 -9.80
N ASP A 44 0.91 -14.74 -11.08
CA ASP A 44 1.90 -15.74 -11.51
C ASP A 44 3.33 -15.19 -11.69
N GLY A 45 3.56 -13.90 -11.40
CA GLY A 45 4.84 -13.23 -11.54
C GLY A 45 5.15 -12.69 -12.94
N THR A 46 4.25 -12.86 -13.91
CA THR A 46 4.41 -12.30 -15.26
C THR A 46 3.97 -10.84 -15.35
N LEU A 47 4.47 -10.10 -16.36
CA LEU A 47 4.05 -8.71 -16.58
C LEU A 47 2.58 -8.65 -17.02
N TYR A 48 1.80 -7.79 -16.37
CA TYR A 48 0.45 -7.45 -16.82
C TYR A 48 0.53 -6.35 -17.88
N THR A 49 0.69 -6.75 -19.14
CA THR A 49 0.93 -5.83 -20.27
C THR A 49 -0.07 -4.68 -20.42
N PRO A 50 -1.37 -4.79 -20.07
CA PRO A 50 -2.28 -3.63 -20.13
C PRO A 50 -1.88 -2.49 -19.20
N PHE A 51 -1.19 -2.76 -18.08
CA PHE A 51 -0.72 -1.72 -17.17
C PHE A 51 0.35 -0.81 -17.80
N LEU A 52 1.13 -1.35 -18.74
CA LEU A 52 2.22 -0.61 -19.40
C LEU A 52 1.73 0.52 -20.30
N ASN A 53 0.44 0.52 -20.65
CA ASN A 53 -0.18 1.53 -21.50
C ASN A 53 -0.79 2.71 -20.71
N TYR A 54 -0.79 2.67 -19.37
CA TYR A 54 -1.27 3.78 -18.56
C TYR A 54 -0.25 4.93 -18.52
N ASP A 55 -0.75 6.15 -18.36
CA ASP A 55 0.10 7.31 -18.13
C ASP A 55 0.79 7.19 -16.77
N LYS A 56 2.13 7.15 -16.82
CA LYS A 56 2.98 7.00 -15.63
C LYS A 56 2.88 8.21 -14.71
N ASP A 57 2.75 9.41 -15.25
CA ASP A 57 2.68 10.64 -14.46
C ASP A 57 1.35 10.71 -13.71
N GLU A 58 0.24 10.30 -14.34
CA GLU A 58 -1.06 10.17 -13.67
C GLU A 58 -1.02 9.16 -12.52
N ILE A 59 -0.35 8.02 -12.72
CA ILE A 59 -0.19 7.00 -11.69
C ILE A 59 0.65 7.53 -10.51
N LEU A 60 1.77 8.21 -10.78
CA LEU A 60 2.64 8.80 -9.75
C LEU A 60 1.91 9.88 -8.95
N LEU A 61 1.14 10.74 -9.64
CA LEU A 61 0.31 11.75 -8.99
C LEU A 61 -0.75 11.12 -8.10
N LYS A 62 -1.42 10.06 -8.57
CA LYS A 62 -2.46 9.34 -7.83
C LYS A 62 -1.93 8.72 -6.53
N ILE A 63 -0.81 7.99 -6.59
CA ILE A 63 -0.22 7.40 -5.37
C ILE A 63 0.31 8.49 -4.44
N SER A 64 0.91 9.56 -4.97
CA SER A 64 1.35 10.71 -4.16
C SER A 64 0.20 11.31 -3.35
N SER A 65 -0.93 11.64 -3.99
CA SER A 65 -2.14 12.11 -3.31
C SER A 65 -2.63 11.13 -2.23
N TRP A 66 -2.66 9.83 -2.54
CA TRP A 66 -3.03 8.81 -1.55
C TRP A 66 -2.15 8.83 -0.31
N ILE A 67 -0.83 8.93 -0.46
CA ILE A 67 0.09 8.94 0.69
C ILE A 67 -0.21 10.10 1.65
N TYR A 68 -0.59 11.27 1.14
CA TYR A 68 -0.90 12.44 1.98
C TYR A 68 -2.31 12.42 2.58
N GLU A 69 -3.28 11.86 1.86
CA GLU A 69 -4.70 12.02 2.18
C GLU A 69 -5.34 10.76 2.75
N ALA A 70 -4.92 9.57 2.31
CA ALA A 70 -5.65 8.33 2.58
C ALA A 70 -5.21 7.63 3.87
N PHE A 71 -4.08 8.00 4.47
CA PHE A 71 -3.49 7.26 5.59
C PHE A 71 -3.34 8.12 6.85
N PHE A 72 -3.49 7.48 8.00
CA PHE A 72 -3.13 8.06 9.29
C PHE A 72 -2.48 6.99 10.19
N PRO A 73 -1.38 7.29 10.90
CA PRO A 73 -0.53 8.49 10.78
C PRO A 73 0.02 8.70 9.36
N LEU A 74 0.48 9.92 9.03
CA LEU A 74 1.03 10.22 7.70
C LEU A 74 2.31 9.38 7.44
N PRO A 75 2.35 8.52 6.40
CA PRO A 75 3.47 7.62 6.16
C PRO A 75 4.45 8.13 5.08
N SER A 76 4.43 9.41 4.72
CA SER A 76 5.20 9.96 3.59
C SER A 76 6.71 9.71 3.67
N ALA A 77 7.29 9.68 4.87
CA ALA A 77 8.70 9.36 5.07
C ALA A 77 9.02 7.84 5.01
N LEU A 78 7.98 6.99 4.98
CA LEU A 78 8.08 5.53 5.02
C LEU A 78 7.73 4.88 3.69
N VAL A 79 7.14 5.62 2.75
CA VAL A 79 6.71 5.08 1.45
C VAL A 79 7.43 5.80 0.33
N SER A 80 8.16 5.04 -0.48
CA SER A 80 8.78 5.52 -1.71
C SER A 80 8.25 4.73 -2.90
N PHE A 81 8.12 5.36 -4.07
CA PHE A 81 7.57 4.71 -5.24
C PHE A 81 8.19 5.25 -6.53
N ASN A 82 8.42 4.35 -7.48
CA ASN A 82 8.94 4.70 -8.81
C ASN A 82 8.61 3.59 -9.81
N PHE A 83 8.63 3.92 -11.10
CA PHE A 83 8.65 2.91 -12.15
C PHE A 83 10.06 2.33 -12.30
N ASN A 84 10.15 1.02 -12.52
CA ASN A 84 11.38 0.35 -12.91
C ASN A 84 11.49 0.23 -14.44
N ASP A 85 12.57 -0.40 -14.92
CA ASP A 85 12.85 -0.57 -16.36
C ASP A 85 11.80 -1.40 -17.10
N ASP A 86 11.04 -2.26 -16.40
CA ASP A 86 9.96 -3.05 -17.00
C ASP A 86 8.64 -2.26 -17.11
N GLY A 87 8.60 -1.01 -16.63
CA GLY A 87 7.37 -0.23 -16.53
C GLY A 87 6.44 -0.67 -15.41
N VAL A 88 6.94 -1.46 -14.45
CA VAL A 88 6.21 -1.83 -13.22
C VAL A 88 6.39 -0.74 -12.18
N LEU A 89 5.30 -0.33 -11.53
CA LEU A 89 5.36 0.60 -10.39
C LEU A 89 5.78 -0.20 -9.16
N LYS A 90 6.98 0.10 -8.65
CA LYS A 90 7.49 -0.43 -7.38
C LYS A 90 7.14 0.54 -6.26
N ILE A 91 6.47 0.05 -5.23
CA ILE A 91 6.15 0.79 -4.00
C ILE A 91 6.91 0.11 -2.87
N VAL A 92 7.84 0.81 -2.24
CA VAL A 92 8.60 0.31 -1.08
C VAL A 92 8.03 0.96 0.17
N ILE A 93 7.63 0.12 1.13
CA ILE A 93 7.02 0.50 2.40
C ILE A 93 7.95 0.06 3.53
N ASN A 94 8.45 1.00 4.30
CA ASN A 94 9.18 0.73 5.54
C ASN A 94 8.19 0.47 6.69
N GLU A 95 8.63 -0.34 7.65
CA GLU A 95 7.88 -0.58 8.89
C GLU A 95 7.53 0.74 9.59
N GLY A 96 6.27 0.86 10.01
CA GLY A 96 5.74 2.00 10.72
C GLY A 96 6.31 2.17 12.11
N VAL A 97 6.68 3.40 12.45
CA VAL A 97 7.18 3.75 13.79
C VAL A 97 6.10 4.29 14.73
N LYS A 98 4.91 4.60 14.20
CA LYS A 98 3.74 5.13 14.93
C LYS A 98 2.50 4.24 14.76
N LYS A 99 2.67 2.93 14.90
CA LYS A 99 1.58 1.96 14.74
C LYS A 99 0.46 2.22 15.80
N PRO A 100 -0.82 1.95 15.49
CA PRO A 100 -1.31 1.42 14.22
C PRO A 100 -1.51 2.51 13.14
N TYR A 101 -1.24 2.13 11.89
CA TYR A 101 -1.65 2.86 10.68
C TYR A 101 -3.01 2.35 10.20
N TYR A 102 -3.83 3.24 9.64
CA TYR A 102 -5.14 2.94 9.09
C TYR A 102 -5.49 3.87 7.93
N LEU A 103 -6.54 3.51 7.18
CA LEU A 103 -7.10 4.36 6.14
C LEU A 103 -8.03 5.40 6.77
N ARG A 104 -7.91 6.67 6.37
CA ARG A 104 -8.87 7.70 6.78
C ARG A 104 -10.24 7.39 6.19
N GLU A 105 -11.27 7.46 7.02
CA GLU A 105 -12.65 7.44 6.54
C GLU A 105 -12.95 8.77 5.84
N LYS A 106 -13.79 8.72 4.79
CA LYS A 106 -14.03 9.86 3.92
C LYS A 106 -14.83 11.00 4.59
N ASP A 107 -15.36 10.78 5.79
CA ASP A 107 -16.37 11.64 6.41
C ASP A 107 -16.17 11.91 7.92
N GLN A 108 -14.94 11.92 8.46
CA GLN A 108 -14.73 12.45 9.81
C GLN A 108 -13.50 13.37 9.91
N ASP A 109 -13.83 14.66 10.06
CA ASP A 109 -12.96 15.73 10.54
C ASP A 109 -12.22 15.32 11.83
N GLN A 110 -11.00 15.86 11.97
CA GLN A 110 -9.97 15.47 12.94
C GLN A 110 -10.29 15.69 14.44
N ALA A 111 -11.55 15.76 14.87
CA ALA A 111 -11.90 16.08 16.25
C ALA A 111 -12.30 14.87 17.12
N GLU A 112 -12.78 13.75 16.55
CA GLU A 112 -13.38 12.65 17.34
C GLU A 112 -12.44 11.48 17.69
N PHE A 113 -11.32 11.29 16.97
CA PHE A 113 -10.44 10.14 17.22
C PHE A 113 -9.67 10.22 18.56
N THR A 114 -9.68 11.36 19.26
CA THR A 114 -8.92 11.55 20.51
C THR A 114 -9.70 11.33 21.81
N LYS A 115 -11.01 11.01 21.79
CA LYS A 115 -11.78 10.99 23.06
C LYS A 115 -12.46 9.69 23.51
N GLU A 116 -12.81 8.71 22.66
CA GLU A 116 -13.67 7.62 23.19
C GLU A 116 -13.35 6.16 22.83
N VAL A 117 -12.36 5.82 21.97
CA VAL A 117 -12.23 4.42 21.51
C VAL A 117 -10.82 3.83 21.48
N GLY A 118 -9.94 4.27 22.38
CA GLY A 118 -8.53 3.83 22.43
C GLY A 118 -8.25 2.36 22.80
N HIS A 119 -9.27 1.52 23.04
CA HIS A 119 -9.04 0.12 23.43
C HIS A 119 -9.86 -0.95 22.70
N GLN A 120 -11.00 -0.62 22.08
CA GLN A 120 -11.85 -1.64 21.44
C GLN A 120 -11.81 -1.64 19.90
N HIS A 121 -11.56 -0.50 19.24
CA HIS A 121 -11.50 -0.46 17.78
C HIS A 121 -10.15 -0.90 17.20
N GLU A 122 -9.04 -0.66 17.91
CA GLU A 122 -7.71 -1.10 17.48
C GLU A 122 -7.66 -2.63 17.27
N ASN A 123 -8.27 -3.40 18.19
CA ASN A 123 -8.32 -4.86 18.10
C ASN A 123 -9.15 -5.35 16.91
N VAL A 124 -10.29 -4.71 16.61
CA VAL A 124 -11.16 -5.12 15.49
C VAL A 124 -10.55 -4.78 14.14
N MET A 125 -9.84 -3.64 14.04
CA MET A 125 -9.17 -3.23 12.81
C MET A 125 -7.90 -4.06 12.57
N MET A 126 -7.06 -4.29 13.59
CA MET A 126 -5.89 -5.17 13.48
C MET A 126 -6.26 -6.60 13.05
N MET A 127 -7.34 -7.16 13.59
CA MET A 127 -7.81 -8.51 13.22
C MET A 127 -8.21 -8.65 11.75
N ARG A 128 -8.55 -7.55 11.06
CA ARG A 128 -8.92 -7.58 9.63
C ARG A 128 -7.73 -7.57 8.67
N PHE A 129 -6.54 -7.17 9.13
CA PHE A 129 -5.33 -7.10 8.32
C PHE A 129 -4.36 -8.28 8.54
N LEU A 130 -4.74 -9.27 9.37
CA LEU A 130 -3.91 -10.45 9.72
C LEU A 130 -4.46 -11.76 9.13
N LYS A 131 -5.17 -11.72 8.00
CA LYS A 131 -5.64 -12.94 7.31
C LYS A 131 -4.85 -13.20 6.04
#